data_AF-A0A9E4AAS6-F1
#
_entry.id   AF-A0A9E4AAS6-F1
#
_cell.length_a   1.000
_cell.length_b   1.000
_cell.length_c   1.000
_cell.angle_alpha   90.00
_cell.angle_beta   90.00
_cell.angle_gamma   90.00
#
_symmetry.space_group_name_H-M   'P 1'
#
loop_
_entity.id
_entity.type
_entity.pdbx_description
1 polymer ?
#
loop_
_entity_poly.entity_id
_entity_poly.type
_entity_poly.pdbx_seq_one_letter_code
_entity_poly.pdbx_strand_id
1 'polypeptide(L)'
;MSVKISRLVEGILRGPHVGLRAHIPPRLEPFIKSFQGNKTLRTLLYGRSYKFILGHQDIGGGVTKRGFGATIQHVEVSKKGDRWNINSEGRSRAFRLFDFRLHKWYRVRVIAEGNRFQCFIDDTEMLNFFDGTYTAGRIYLSSGWGNRVHFDDFEVQYEALAVQPRKKLTTTWGEIKAAVH
;
A
#
# COMPACT_ATOMS: atom_id res chain seq x y z
N MET A 1 14.10 -5.10 -2.49
CA MET A 1 13.99 -5.76 -1.18
C MET A 1 14.12 -7.26 -1.32
N SER A 2 14.69 -7.91 -0.32
CA SER A 2 14.79 -9.35 -0.16
C SER A 2 13.78 -9.81 0.91
N VAL A 3 13.09 -10.93 0.70
CA VAL A 3 12.14 -11.50 1.66
C VAL A 3 12.41 -12.99 1.86
N LYS A 4 12.36 -13.44 3.12
CA LYS A 4 12.43 -14.87 3.49
C LYS A 4 11.30 -15.23 4.42
N ILE A 5 10.54 -16.24 4.04
CA ILE A 5 9.44 -16.79 4.82
C ILE A 5 9.96 -17.99 5.61
N SER A 6 10.07 -17.87 6.93
CA SER A 6 10.51 -18.98 7.80
C SER A 6 9.32 -19.76 8.37
N ARG A 7 8.14 -19.13 8.44
CA ARG A 7 6.89 -19.79 8.80
C ARG A 7 5.74 -19.08 8.09
N LEU A 8 4.92 -19.84 7.39
CA LEU A 8 3.65 -19.39 6.85
C LEU A 8 2.53 -20.18 7.51
N VAL A 9 1.57 -19.48 8.10
CA VAL A 9 0.40 -20.13 8.69
C VAL A 9 -0.62 -20.42 7.59
N GLU A 10 -1.14 -21.64 7.57
CA GLU A 10 -2.21 -22.05 6.66
C GLU A 10 -3.57 -21.54 7.17
N GLY A 11 -4.50 -21.27 6.24
CA GLY A 11 -5.84 -20.79 6.59
C GLY A 11 -5.95 -19.32 7.02
N ILE A 12 -4.82 -18.63 7.26
CA ILE A 12 -4.82 -17.17 7.50
C ILE A 12 -4.56 -16.44 6.17
N LEU A 13 -5.51 -15.59 5.77
CA LEU A 13 -5.31 -14.61 4.71
C LEU A 13 -4.21 -13.64 5.15
N ARG A 14 -3.19 -13.43 4.29
CA ARG A 14 -2.02 -12.52 4.41
C ARG A 14 -0.71 -13.26 4.72
N GLY A 15 0.05 -13.57 3.67
CA GLY A 15 1.50 -13.76 3.78
C GLY A 15 2.26 -12.44 3.98
N PRO A 16 3.60 -12.46 3.96
CA PRO A 16 4.38 -11.23 3.86
C PRO A 16 3.96 -10.37 2.68
N HIS A 17 3.98 -9.07 2.89
CA HIS A 17 3.73 -8.12 1.83
C HIS A 17 4.48 -6.81 2.02
N VAL A 18 4.84 -6.22 0.89
CA VAL A 18 5.04 -4.79 0.76
C VAL A 18 3.71 -4.17 0.35
N GLY A 19 3.42 -2.97 0.83
CA GLY A 19 2.19 -2.29 0.49
C GLY A 19 2.32 -0.78 0.41
N LEU A 20 1.34 -0.18 -0.26
CA LEU A 20 1.14 1.26 -0.32
C LEU A 20 -0.14 1.58 0.46
N ARG A 21 -0.01 2.22 1.61
CA ARG A 21 -1.14 2.63 2.45
C ARG A 21 -1.63 4.00 2.02
N ALA A 22 -2.87 4.06 1.55
CA ALA A 22 -3.48 5.28 1.05
C ALA A 22 -3.56 6.36 2.14
N HIS A 23 -3.32 7.61 1.75
CA HIS A 23 -3.60 8.76 2.61
C HIS A 23 -5.08 8.86 2.96
N ILE A 24 -5.38 9.40 4.14
CA ILE A 24 -6.75 9.72 4.54
C ILE A 24 -7.23 10.90 3.70
N PRO A 25 -8.37 10.78 2.98
CA PRO A 25 -9.01 11.89 2.33
C PRO A 25 -9.36 12.91 3.41
N PRO A 26 -9.03 14.20 3.24
CA PRO A 26 -9.29 15.22 4.27
C PRO A 26 -10.75 15.20 4.78
N ARG A 27 -11.71 14.91 3.89
CA ARG A 27 -13.14 14.76 4.24
C ARG A 27 -13.46 13.67 5.27
N LEU A 28 -12.61 12.66 5.41
CA LEU A 28 -12.77 11.56 6.38
C LEU A 28 -12.02 11.81 7.69
N GLU A 29 -11.17 12.83 7.79
CA GLU A 29 -10.41 13.09 9.02
C GLU A 29 -11.30 13.44 10.23
N PRO A 30 -12.31 14.33 10.12
CA PRO A 30 -13.18 14.65 11.25
C PRO A 30 -13.92 13.40 11.74
N PHE A 31 -14.36 12.56 10.80
CA PHE A 31 -15.00 11.28 11.07
C PHE A 31 -14.06 10.31 11.79
N ILE A 32 -12.81 10.14 11.33
CA ILE A 32 -11.84 9.27 12.01
C ILE A 32 -11.52 9.76 13.43
N LYS A 33 -11.47 11.09 13.63
CA LYS A 33 -11.26 11.69 14.96
C LYS A 33 -12.42 11.42 15.92
N SER A 34 -13.67 11.30 15.45
CA SER A 34 -14.79 10.95 16.34
C SER A 34 -14.72 9.53 16.90
N PHE A 35 -13.86 8.65 16.36
CA PHE A 35 -13.61 7.30 16.88
C PHE A 35 -12.30 7.18 17.67
N GLN A 36 -11.81 8.26 18.29
CA GLN A 36 -10.55 8.24 19.04
C GLN A 36 -10.45 7.09 20.06
N GLY A 37 -11.57 6.70 20.70
CA GLY A 37 -11.63 5.56 21.63
C GLY A 37 -11.77 4.17 20.98
N ASN A 38 -12.12 4.07 19.69
CA ASN A 38 -12.33 2.77 19.02
C ASN A 38 -11.14 2.42 18.11
N LYS A 39 -10.14 1.76 18.71
CA LYS A 39 -8.89 1.34 18.04
C LYS A 39 -9.14 0.45 16.82
N THR A 40 -10.14 -0.43 16.88
CA THR A 40 -10.50 -1.35 15.79
C THR A 40 -11.00 -0.59 14.57
N LEU A 41 -11.94 0.34 14.76
CA LEU A 41 -12.48 1.15 13.66
C LEU A 41 -11.43 2.07 13.05
N ARG A 42 -10.56 2.70 13.87
CA ARG A 42 -9.42 3.46 13.34
C ARG A 42 -8.55 2.56 12.47
N THR A 43 -8.14 1.40 12.98
CA THR A 43 -7.26 0.47 12.24
C THR A 43 -7.85 0.09 10.87
N LEU A 44 -9.16 -0.13 10.81
CA LEU A 44 -9.86 -0.46 9.57
C LEU A 44 -9.85 0.70 8.57
N LEU A 45 -10.09 1.94 9.00
CA LEU A 45 -10.03 3.15 8.15
C LEU A 45 -8.62 3.47 7.63
N TYR A 46 -7.58 3.17 8.42
CA TYR A 46 -6.18 3.20 7.98
C TYR A 46 -5.78 1.99 7.12
N GLY A 47 -6.64 0.98 6.99
CA GLY A 47 -6.35 -0.26 6.27
C GLY A 47 -6.33 -0.11 4.75
N ARG A 48 -6.79 1.03 4.21
CA ARG A 48 -6.85 1.32 2.77
C ARG A 48 -5.47 1.22 2.14
N SER A 49 -5.27 0.24 1.26
CA SER A 49 -3.93 -0.08 0.77
C SER A 49 -3.92 -0.91 -0.50
N TYR A 50 -2.85 -0.78 -1.28
CA TYR A 50 -2.36 -1.84 -2.16
C TYR A 50 -1.47 -2.78 -1.35
N LYS A 51 -1.66 -4.09 -1.51
CA LYS A 51 -0.89 -5.14 -0.85
C LYS A 51 -0.33 -6.09 -1.90
N PHE A 52 0.98 -6.23 -1.94
CA PHE A 52 1.70 -7.16 -2.81
C PHE A 52 2.20 -8.33 -1.98
N ILE A 53 1.45 -9.44 -2.00
CA ILE A 53 1.51 -10.53 -1.03
C ILE A 53 2.17 -11.76 -1.63
N LEU A 54 3.19 -12.27 -0.97
CA LEU A 54 3.77 -13.58 -1.24
C LEU A 54 3.25 -14.57 -0.18
N GLY A 55 2.31 -15.46 -0.53
CA GLY A 55 1.67 -16.33 0.46
C GLY A 55 0.36 -16.93 -0.02
N HIS A 56 -0.52 -17.29 0.93
CA HIS A 56 -1.90 -17.66 0.63
C HIS A 56 -2.70 -16.40 0.28
N GLN A 57 -3.27 -16.39 -0.92
CA GLN A 57 -4.09 -15.31 -1.44
C GLN A 57 -5.47 -15.85 -1.79
N ASP A 58 -6.52 -15.14 -1.38
CA ASP A 58 -7.88 -15.37 -1.86
C ASP A 58 -7.97 -14.88 -3.31
N ILE A 59 -8.35 -15.80 -4.20
CA ILE A 59 -8.53 -15.54 -5.63
C ILE A 59 -10.01 -15.39 -6.02
N GLY A 60 -10.91 -15.34 -5.04
CA GLY A 60 -12.36 -15.26 -5.20
C GLY A 60 -13.07 -16.54 -4.77
N GLY A 61 -14.32 -16.41 -4.33
CA GLY A 61 -15.18 -17.54 -3.96
C GLY A 61 -14.71 -18.31 -2.73
N GLY A 62 -13.88 -17.71 -1.87
CA GLY A 62 -13.30 -18.37 -0.69
C GLY A 62 -12.15 -19.33 -1.01
N VAL A 63 -11.68 -19.36 -2.26
CA VAL A 63 -10.58 -20.22 -2.69
C VAL A 63 -9.26 -19.51 -2.44
N THR A 64 -8.37 -20.16 -1.70
CA THR A 64 -7.01 -19.64 -1.47
C THR A 64 -5.96 -20.48 -2.19
N LYS A 65 -4.95 -19.81 -2.75
CA LYS A 65 -3.81 -20.45 -3.42
C LYS A 65 -2.50 -19.79 -2.98
N ARG A 66 -1.42 -20.58 -2.98
CA ARG A 66 -0.06 -20.06 -2.77
C ARG A 66 0.42 -19.37 -4.03
N GLY A 67 0.94 -18.16 -3.89
CA GLY A 67 1.53 -17.44 -4.99
C GLY A 67 1.87 -16.01 -4.63
N PHE A 68 1.95 -15.19 -5.68
CA PHE A 68 2.14 -13.77 -5.56
C PHE A 68 0.91 -13.02 -6.05
N GLY A 69 0.32 -12.20 -5.19
CA GLY A 69 -0.93 -11.51 -5.45
C GLY A 69 -0.85 -10.03 -5.19
N ALA A 70 -1.61 -9.25 -5.96
CA ALA A 70 -1.87 -7.85 -5.70
C ALA A 70 -3.33 -7.70 -5.27
N THR A 71 -3.53 -7.20 -4.04
CA THR A 71 -4.86 -6.96 -3.46
C THR A 71 -5.03 -5.50 -3.10
N ILE A 72 -6.20 -4.95 -3.36
CA ILE A 72 -6.61 -3.65 -2.85
C ILE A 72 -7.51 -3.85 -1.65
N GLN A 73 -7.07 -3.38 -0.50
CA GLN A 73 -7.97 -3.17 0.62
C GLN A 73 -8.72 -1.86 0.38
N HIS A 74 -9.97 -1.97 -0.08
CA HIS A 74 -10.86 -0.83 -0.20
C HIS A 74 -11.67 -0.66 1.09
N VAL A 75 -11.91 0.58 1.48
CA VAL A 75 -12.80 0.91 2.60
C VAL A 75 -13.69 2.05 2.17
N GLU A 76 -14.98 1.79 2.22
CA GLU A 76 -16.04 2.75 1.96
C GLU A 76 -16.69 3.14 3.29
N VAL A 77 -16.98 4.43 3.43
CA VAL A 77 -17.70 4.98 4.59
C VAL A 77 -18.96 5.65 4.07
N SER A 78 -20.12 5.24 4.57
CA SER A 78 -21.40 5.83 4.24
C SER A 78 -22.19 6.19 5.50
N LYS A 79 -23.12 7.15 5.37
CA LYS A 79 -24.02 7.57 6.45
C LYS A 79 -25.46 7.20 6.06
N LYS A 80 -26.20 6.54 6.94
CA LYS A 80 -27.62 6.20 6.77
C LYS A 80 -28.38 6.68 8.01
N GLY A 81 -29.11 7.79 7.89
CA GLY A 81 -29.66 8.50 9.05
C GLY A 81 -28.52 8.95 9.97
N ASP A 82 -28.61 8.63 11.26
CA ASP A 82 -27.55 8.93 12.24
C ASP A 82 -26.49 7.83 12.38
N ARG A 83 -26.63 6.71 11.65
CA ARG A 83 -25.66 5.61 11.69
C ARG A 83 -24.64 5.73 10.58
N TRP A 84 -23.40 5.42 10.93
CA TRP A 84 -22.30 5.28 9.98
C TRP A 84 -22.05 3.81 9.68
N ASN A 85 -21.91 3.50 8.40
CA ASN A 85 -21.54 2.17 7.92
C ASN A 85 -20.13 2.25 7.35
N ILE A 86 -19.32 1.25 7.69
CA ILE A 86 -17.97 1.11 7.17
C ILE A 86 -17.87 -0.25 6.51
N ASN A 87 -17.75 -0.25 5.19
CA ASN A 87 -17.59 -1.46 4.40
C ASN A 87 -16.11 -1.60 4.05
N SER A 88 -15.54 -2.78 4.31
CA SER A 88 -14.14 -3.07 4.00
C SER A 88 -14.08 -4.32 3.17
N GLU A 89 -13.43 -4.24 2.03
CA GLU A 89 -13.32 -5.33 1.07
C GLU A 89 -11.87 -5.47 0.59
N GLY A 90 -11.44 -6.72 0.42
CA GLY A 90 -10.20 -7.03 -0.26
C GLY A 90 -10.51 -7.44 -1.70
N ARG A 91 -10.09 -6.65 -2.67
CA ARG A 91 -10.27 -6.97 -4.10
C ARG A 91 -8.95 -7.46 -4.69
N SER A 92 -8.90 -8.71 -5.11
CA SER A 92 -7.76 -9.23 -5.88
C SER A 92 -7.72 -8.55 -7.25
N ARG A 93 -6.56 -8.01 -7.64
CA ARG A 93 -6.34 -7.36 -8.94
C ARG A 93 -5.55 -8.23 -9.89
N ALA A 94 -4.55 -8.92 -9.36
CA ALA A 94 -3.73 -9.83 -10.13
C ALA A 94 -3.23 -10.91 -9.18
N PHE A 95 -3.09 -12.13 -9.70
CA PHE A 95 -2.52 -13.24 -8.97
C PHE A 95 -1.78 -14.15 -9.93
N ARG A 96 -0.62 -14.63 -9.49
CA ARG A 96 0.14 -15.65 -10.19
C ARG A 96 0.56 -16.74 -9.21
N LEU A 97 0.29 -17.98 -9.58
CA LEU A 97 0.79 -19.14 -8.83
C LEU A 97 2.31 -19.07 -8.77
N PHE A 98 2.83 -19.28 -7.57
CA PHE A 98 4.25 -19.30 -7.34
C PHE A 98 4.54 -20.18 -6.13
N ASP A 99 5.27 -21.27 -6.37
CA ASP A 99 5.65 -22.21 -5.33
C ASP A 99 6.93 -21.72 -4.64
N PHE A 100 6.76 -20.77 -3.72
CA PHE A 100 7.87 -20.29 -2.90
C PHE A 100 8.23 -21.35 -1.84
N ARG A 101 9.53 -21.51 -1.60
CA ARG A 101 10.07 -22.40 -0.58
C ARG A 101 10.30 -21.64 0.71
N LEU A 102 9.93 -22.24 1.83
CA LEU A 102 10.28 -21.71 3.15
C LEU A 102 11.82 -21.66 3.29
N HIS A 103 12.29 -20.71 4.08
CA HIS A 103 13.71 -20.44 4.35
C HIS A 103 14.56 -20.03 3.13
N LYS A 104 13.97 -19.92 1.93
CA LYS A 104 14.62 -19.33 0.76
C LYS A 104 14.40 -17.80 0.74
N TRP A 105 15.46 -17.07 0.38
CA TRP A 105 15.38 -15.65 0.07
C TRP A 105 14.89 -15.43 -1.36
N TYR A 106 14.01 -14.46 -1.53
CA TYR A 106 13.47 -14.00 -2.81
C TYR A 106 13.64 -12.49 -2.93
N ARG A 107 14.07 -12.00 -4.08
CA ARG A 107 14.09 -10.56 -4.35
C ARG A 107 12.76 -10.12 -4.90
N VAL A 108 12.07 -9.24 -4.17
CA VAL A 108 10.81 -8.63 -4.57
C VAL A 108 11.06 -7.19 -5.01
N ARG A 109 10.51 -6.84 -6.18
CA ARG A 109 10.53 -5.49 -6.73
C ARG A 109 9.13 -5.13 -7.20
N VAL A 110 8.69 -3.93 -6.86
CA VAL A 110 7.42 -3.36 -7.32
C VAL A 110 7.74 -2.03 -7.96
N ILE A 111 7.29 -1.84 -9.20
CA ILE A 111 7.31 -0.57 -9.93
C ILE A 111 5.88 -0.05 -9.96
N ALA A 112 5.68 1.18 -9.51
CA ALA A 112 4.41 1.88 -9.56
C ALA A 112 4.58 3.17 -10.35
N GLU A 113 4.05 3.20 -11.57
CA GLU A 113 4.15 4.33 -12.51
C GLU A 113 2.74 4.77 -12.90
N GLY A 114 2.31 5.92 -12.39
CA GLY A 114 0.92 6.38 -12.55
C GLY A 114 -0.07 5.36 -11.96
N ASN A 115 -0.93 4.80 -12.81
CA ASN A 115 -1.88 3.74 -12.43
C ASN A 115 -1.39 2.32 -12.78
N ARG A 116 -0.17 2.16 -13.32
CA ARG A 116 0.39 0.86 -13.67
C ARG A 116 1.24 0.31 -12.54
N PHE A 117 1.04 -0.97 -12.23
CA PHE A 117 1.84 -1.72 -11.28
C PHE A 117 2.49 -2.91 -11.96
N GLN A 118 3.81 -3.02 -11.83
CA GLN A 118 4.58 -4.19 -12.23
C GLN A 118 5.29 -4.78 -11.01
N CYS A 119 5.17 -6.09 -10.83
CA CYS A 119 5.71 -6.76 -9.65
C CYS A 119 6.55 -7.96 -10.07
N PHE A 120 7.72 -8.12 -9.47
CA PHE A 120 8.75 -9.08 -9.85
C PHE A 120 9.17 -9.93 -8.66
N ILE A 121 9.51 -11.19 -8.93
CA ILE A 121 10.23 -12.09 -8.02
C ILE A 121 11.46 -12.60 -8.77
N ASP A 122 12.65 -12.41 -8.18
CA ASP A 122 13.93 -12.84 -8.77
C ASP A 122 14.07 -12.40 -10.25
N ASP A 123 13.78 -11.12 -10.52
CA ASP A 123 13.69 -10.48 -11.86
C ASP A 123 12.64 -11.01 -12.83
N THR A 124 11.93 -12.08 -12.50
CA THR A 124 10.82 -12.55 -13.31
C THR A 124 9.60 -11.67 -13.07
N GLU A 125 9.05 -11.06 -14.12
CA GLU A 125 7.78 -10.33 -14.02
C GLU A 125 6.67 -11.32 -13.64
N MET A 126 6.05 -11.07 -12.50
CA MET A 126 4.99 -11.92 -11.96
C MET A 126 3.61 -11.34 -12.23
N LEU A 127 3.46 -10.02 -12.09
CA LEU A 127 2.19 -9.31 -12.22
C LEU A 127 2.41 -8.00 -12.99
N ASN A 128 1.45 -7.64 -13.84
CA ASN A 128 1.39 -6.36 -14.54
C ASN A 128 -0.09 -5.98 -14.70
N PHE A 129 -0.52 -4.91 -14.03
CA PHE A 129 -1.93 -4.52 -14.01
C PHE A 129 -2.10 -3.01 -13.82
N PHE A 130 -3.30 -2.52 -14.10
CA PHE A 130 -3.68 -1.12 -13.93
C PHE A 130 -4.69 -0.96 -12.80
N ASP A 131 -4.48 0.04 -11.92
CA ASP A 131 -5.45 0.46 -10.92
C ASP A 131 -5.21 1.91 -10.47
N GLY A 132 -6.28 2.71 -10.37
CA GLY A 132 -6.23 4.13 -9.98
C GLY A 132 -6.93 4.45 -8.67
N THR A 133 -7.25 3.44 -7.84
CA THR A 133 -8.04 3.59 -6.61
C THR A 133 -7.39 4.55 -5.61
N TYR A 134 -6.07 4.47 -5.43
CA TYR A 134 -5.31 5.36 -4.54
C TYR A 134 -4.10 5.92 -5.26
N THR A 135 -3.98 7.25 -5.29
CA THR A 135 -2.94 7.96 -6.04
C THR A 135 -1.71 8.31 -5.21
N ALA A 136 -1.81 8.25 -3.89
CA ALA A 136 -0.71 8.55 -2.98
C ALA A 136 -0.85 7.77 -1.67
N GLY A 137 0.29 7.44 -1.07
CA GLY A 137 0.33 6.67 0.16
C GLY A 137 1.73 6.52 0.76
N ARG A 138 1.77 5.87 1.91
CA ARG A 138 3.01 5.48 2.60
C ARG A 138 3.37 4.05 2.25
N ILE A 139 4.65 3.78 2.08
CA ILE A 139 5.14 2.41 1.90
C ILE A 139 5.24 1.72 3.27
N TYR A 140 4.90 0.44 3.32
CA TYR A 140 5.05 -0.36 4.53
C TYR A 140 5.37 -1.83 4.22
N LEU A 141 5.95 -2.50 5.21
CA LEU A 141 6.19 -3.94 5.22
C LEU A 141 5.32 -4.58 6.31
N SER A 142 4.81 -5.78 6.05
CA SER A 142 4.04 -6.54 7.04
C SER A 142 4.16 -8.03 6.81
N SER A 143 4.21 -8.82 7.88
CA SER A 143 4.28 -10.28 7.82
C SER A 143 2.92 -10.97 7.76
N GLY A 144 1.83 -10.29 8.14
CA GLY A 144 0.59 -10.99 8.53
C GLY A 144 0.70 -11.68 9.90
N TRP A 145 -0.43 -12.03 10.49
CA TRP A 145 -0.47 -12.62 11.84
C TRP A 145 0.01 -14.07 11.83
N GLY A 146 0.83 -14.45 12.81
CA GLY A 146 1.33 -15.82 13.00
C GLY A 146 2.49 -16.23 12.09
N ASN A 147 2.78 -15.45 11.05
CA ASN A 147 3.90 -15.70 10.14
C ASN A 147 5.24 -15.27 10.76
N ARG A 148 6.32 -15.94 10.36
CA ARG A 148 7.70 -15.53 10.66
C ARG A 148 8.40 -15.16 9.36
N VAL A 149 8.72 -13.89 9.20
CA VAL A 149 9.23 -13.31 7.95
C VAL A 149 10.44 -12.44 8.27
N HIS A 150 11.44 -12.50 7.41
CA HIS A 150 12.58 -11.59 7.40
C HIS A 150 12.53 -10.73 6.14
N PHE A 151 12.82 -9.45 6.30
CA PHE A 151 13.01 -8.50 5.20
C PHE A 151 14.44 -7.98 5.27
N ASP A 152 15.06 -7.81 4.11
CA ASP A 152 16.39 -7.23 3.98
C ASP A 152 16.48 -6.39 2.70
N ASP A 153 17.52 -5.57 2.56
CA ASP A 153 17.80 -4.74 1.37
C ASP A 153 16.59 -3.91 0.92
N PHE A 154 15.85 -3.34 1.88
CA PHE A 154 14.69 -2.53 1.58
C PHE A 154 15.11 -1.14 1.11
N GLU A 155 14.81 -0.85 -0.15
CA GLU A 155 15.07 0.44 -0.78
C GLU A 155 13.80 0.93 -1.47
N VAL A 156 13.61 2.24 -1.47
CA VAL A 156 12.58 2.94 -2.21
C VAL A 156 13.23 4.03 -3.02
N GLN A 157 13.00 4.00 -4.32
CA GLN A 157 13.35 5.09 -5.22
C GLN A 157 12.06 5.75 -5.69
N TYR A 158 12.05 7.08 -5.71
CA TYR A 158 10.95 7.84 -6.30
C TYR A 158 11.57 8.94 -7.17
N GLU A 159 11.04 9.10 -8.38
CA GLU A 159 11.35 10.26 -9.18
C GLU A 159 10.43 11.40 -8.74
N ALA A 160 11.00 12.43 -8.13
CA ALA A 160 10.27 13.67 -7.93
C ALA A 160 10.03 14.28 -9.32
N LEU A 161 8.77 14.32 -9.77
CA LEU A 161 8.41 15.22 -10.87
C LEU A 161 8.89 16.61 -10.48
N ALA A 162 9.77 17.21 -11.29
CA ALA A 162 10.24 18.57 -11.07
C ALA A 162 9.02 19.48 -10.93
N VAL A 163 8.74 19.91 -9.70
CA VAL A 163 7.66 20.85 -9.45
C VAL A 163 8.10 22.15 -10.09
N GLN A 164 7.44 22.55 -11.19
CA GLN A 164 7.63 23.89 -11.75
C GLN A 164 7.37 24.89 -10.61
N PRO A 165 8.35 25.72 -10.22
CA PRO A 165 8.17 26.66 -9.11
C PRO A 165 6.96 27.53 -9.42
N ARG A 166 5.98 27.51 -8.51
CA ARG A 166 4.70 28.20 -8.66
C ARG A 166 4.96 29.70 -8.58
N LYS A 167 5.25 30.32 -9.73
CA LYS A 167 5.76 31.69 -9.89
C LYS A 167 7.03 31.92 -9.07
N LYS A 168 8.15 32.07 -9.79
CA LYS A 168 9.39 32.67 -9.27
C LYS A 168 9.00 34.00 -8.60
N LEU A 169 9.06 34.09 -7.27
CA LEU A 169 9.16 35.38 -6.61
C LEU A 169 10.51 35.94 -7.03
N THR A 170 10.51 36.73 -8.10
CA THR A 170 11.68 37.51 -8.50
C THR A 170 11.81 38.65 -7.48
N THR A 171 12.21 38.33 -6.26
CA THR A 171 12.67 39.36 -5.33
C THR A 171 14.15 39.55 -5.59
N THR A 172 14.48 40.52 -6.43
CA THR A 172 15.87 41.00 -6.53
C THR A 172 16.22 41.74 -5.24
N TRP A 173 17.38 41.43 -4.65
CA TRP A 173 17.91 42.08 -3.44
C TRP A 173 17.96 43.62 -3.48
N GLY A 174 17.84 44.23 -4.67
CA GLY A 174 17.73 45.67 -4.84
C GLY A 174 16.45 46.30 -4.28
N GLU A 175 15.32 45.59 -4.29
CA GLU A 175 14.03 46.16 -3.84
C GLU A 175 13.91 46.21 -2.30
N ILE A 176 14.55 45.27 -1.59
CA ILE A 176 14.52 45.21 -0.12
C ILE A 176 15.27 46.40 0.50
N LYS A 177 16.31 46.93 -0.16
CA LYS A 177 17.05 48.10 0.35
C LYS A 177 16.36 49.44 0.07
N ALA A 178 15.42 49.50 -0.88
CA ALA A 178 14.70 50.73 -1.20
C ALA A 178 13.52 51.00 -0.24
N ALA A 179 13.01 49.97 0.45
CA ALA A 179 11.90 50.09 1.39
C ALA A 179 12.34 50.37 2.84
N VAL A 180 13.64 50.51 3.08
CA VAL A 180 14.23 50.87 4.39
C VAL A 180 14.99 52.18 4.23
N HIS A 181 14.28 53.26 3.91
CA HIS A 181 14.69 54.65 4.14
C HIS A 181 13.46 55.55 4.27
#